data_AF-A0A2S2P809-F1
#
_entry.id   AF-A0A2S2P809-F1
#
_cell.length_a   1.000
_cell.length_b   1.000
_cell.length_c   1.000
_cell.angle_alpha   90.00
_cell.angle_beta   90.00
_cell.angle_gamma   90.00
#
_symmetry.space_group_name_H-M   'P 1'
#
loop_
_entity.id
_entity.type
_entity.pdbx_description
1 polymer ?
#
loop_
_entity_poly.entity_id
_entity_poly.type
_entity_poly.pdbx_seq_one_letter_code
_entity_poly.pdbx_strand_id
1 'polypeptide(L)'
;LYNIDLESDLGEELIQFKSIMANISAENKKSFIALHKTLITSSLEASFPNIEIILRIICILPSSNASGERSFSVLKRIKNYLRSSLDQEKMSDLSILCIESEIVREIKWEELVNKFATVKLRKK
;
A
#
# COMPACT_ATOMS: atom_id res chain seq x y z
N LEU A 1 -16.57 -3.81 0.50
CA LEU A 1 -17.16 -2.81 -0.42
C LEU A 1 -18.23 -2.10 0.38
N TYR A 2 -17.97 -0.88 0.86
CA TYR A 2 -19.00 -0.16 1.61
C TYR A 2 -20.05 0.36 0.62
N ASN A 3 -21.30 0.44 1.06
CA ASN A 3 -22.46 0.86 0.26
C ASN A 3 -22.42 2.36 -0.14
N ILE A 4 -21.27 3.02 0.07
CA ILE A 4 -20.96 4.44 -0.15
C ILE A 4 -19.87 4.60 -1.23
N ASP A 5 -19.11 3.54 -1.54
CA ASP A 5 -17.94 3.65 -2.43
C ASP A 5 -18.30 3.60 -3.92
N LEU A 6 -19.54 3.23 -4.25
CA LEU A 6 -20.02 3.11 -5.62
C LEU A 6 -21.34 3.87 -5.74
N GLU A 7 -21.30 4.99 -6.48
CA GLU A 7 -22.52 5.72 -6.80
C GLU A 7 -23.46 4.86 -7.66
N SER A 8 -24.77 5.15 -7.61
CA SER A 8 -25.80 4.42 -8.36
C SER A 8 -25.58 4.42 -9.88
N ASP A 9 -24.67 5.26 -10.37
CA ASP A 9 -24.38 5.48 -11.78
C ASP A 9 -23.29 4.55 -12.37
N LEU A 10 -22.76 3.62 -11.55
CA LEU A 10 -21.76 2.63 -12.01
C LEU A 10 -22.24 1.87 -13.27
N GLY A 11 -23.54 1.58 -13.36
CA GLY A 11 -24.12 0.88 -14.50
C GLY A 11 -23.99 1.67 -15.81
N GLU A 12 -24.24 2.98 -15.77
CA GLU A 12 -24.12 3.85 -16.94
C GLU A 12 -22.65 4.11 -17.29
N GLU A 13 -21.81 4.34 -16.28
CA GLU A 13 -20.36 4.45 -16.44
C GLU A 13 -19.78 3.23 -17.15
N LEU A 14 -20.20 2.01 -16.78
CA LEU A 14 -19.73 0.78 -17.41
C LEU A 14 -20.13 0.67 -18.89
N ILE A 15 -21.32 1.12 -19.26
CA ILE A 15 -21.80 1.11 -20.65
C ILE A 15 -20.98 2.10 -21.49
N GLN A 16 -20.77 3.31 -20.97
CA GLN A 16 -19.97 4.34 -21.63
C GLN A 16 -18.50 3.91 -21.73
N PHE A 17 -17.94 3.37 -20.64
CA PHE A 17 -16.58 2.86 -20.59
C PHE A 17 -16.37 1.71 -21.57
N LYS A 18 -17.33 0.78 -21.71
CA LYS A 18 -17.28 -0.30 -22.72
C LYS A 18 -17.20 0.25 -24.14
N SER A 19 -17.92 1.34 -24.42
CA SER A 19 -17.92 1.99 -25.74
C SER A 19 -16.58 2.67 -26.03
N ILE A 20 -15.99 3.34 -25.04
CA ILE A 20 -14.65 3.93 -25.14
C ILE A 20 -13.59 2.83 -25.30
N MET A 21 -13.73 1.72 -24.56
CA MET A 21 -12.87 0.56 -24.67
C MET A 21 -12.91 -0.06 -26.06
N ALA A 22 -14.03 -0.01 -26.78
CA ALA A 22 -14.07 -0.47 -28.16
C ALA A 22 -13.13 0.34 -29.07
N ASN A 23 -12.96 1.65 -28.80
CA ASN A 23 -12.12 2.57 -29.55
C ASN A 23 -10.65 2.60 -29.10
N ILE A 24 -10.34 2.06 -27.92
CA ILE A 24 -8.97 1.97 -27.41
C ILE A 24 -8.22 0.83 -28.12
N SER A 25 -6.97 1.11 -28.53
CA SER A 25 -6.05 0.16 -29.18
C SER A 25 -5.92 -1.14 -28.37
N ALA A 26 -5.83 -2.28 -29.08
CA ALA A 26 -5.71 -3.62 -28.48
C ALA A 26 -4.50 -3.76 -27.53
N GLU A 27 -3.45 -2.96 -27.75
CA GLU A 27 -2.26 -2.88 -26.87
C GLU A 27 -2.62 -2.45 -25.44
N ASN A 28 -3.52 -1.48 -25.30
CA ASN A 28 -3.89 -0.87 -24.02
C ASN A 28 -4.90 -1.72 -23.22
N LYS A 29 -5.40 -2.82 -23.81
CA LYS A 29 -6.28 -3.81 -23.17
C LYS A 29 -5.54 -4.96 -22.50
N LYS A 30 -4.21 -5.07 -22.72
CA LYS A 30 -3.40 -6.22 -22.29
C LYS A 30 -3.19 -6.30 -20.77
N SER A 31 -3.34 -5.19 -20.03
CA SER A 31 -3.12 -5.14 -18.57
C SER A 31 -3.97 -4.07 -17.91
N PHE A 32 -4.46 -4.34 -16.70
CA PHE A 32 -5.17 -3.36 -15.87
C PHE A 32 -4.32 -2.10 -15.62
N ILE A 33 -3.00 -2.24 -15.53
CA ILE A 33 -2.07 -1.11 -15.36
C ILE A 33 -2.03 -0.25 -16.64
N ALA A 34 -1.99 -0.89 -17.81
CA ALA A 34 -2.00 -0.18 -19.09
C ALA A 34 -3.33 0.55 -19.31
N LEU A 35 -4.42 -0.08 -18.89
CA LEU A 35 -5.76 0.49 -18.94
C LEU A 35 -5.90 1.70 -18.01
N HIS A 36 -5.48 1.55 -16.75
CA HIS A 36 -5.47 2.64 -15.77
C HIS A 36 -4.59 3.81 -16.24
N LYS A 37 -3.41 3.53 -16.81
CA LYS A 37 -2.53 4.56 -17.38
C LYS A 37 -3.16 5.29 -18.57
N THR A 38 -3.90 4.57 -19.41
CA THR A 38 -4.62 5.15 -20.55
C THR A 38 -5.75 6.06 -20.08
N LEU A 39 -6.46 5.67 -19.01
CA LEU A 39 -7.53 6.46 -18.40
C LEU A 39 -7.00 7.82 -17.89
N ILE A 40 -5.88 7.81 -17.16
CA ILE A 40 -5.20 9.00 -16.65
C ILE A 40 -4.69 9.87 -17.80
N THR A 41 -3.99 9.27 -18.78
CA THR A 41 -3.41 10.01 -19.90
C THR A 41 -4.48 10.71 -20.75
N SER A 42 -5.67 10.11 -20.83
CA SER A 42 -6.81 10.66 -21.58
C SER A 42 -7.63 11.66 -20.77
N SER A 43 -7.26 11.96 -19.50
CA SER A 43 -8.01 12.81 -18.56
C SER A 43 -9.46 12.35 -18.33
N LEU A 44 -9.74 11.05 -18.51
CA LEU A 44 -11.07 10.45 -18.34
C LEU A 44 -11.35 10.01 -16.90
N GLU A 45 -10.37 10.17 -16.01
CA GLU A 45 -10.48 9.86 -14.57
C GLU A 45 -11.61 10.63 -13.87
N ALA A 46 -11.87 11.88 -14.28
CA ALA A 46 -12.98 12.68 -13.74
C ALA A 46 -14.34 12.27 -14.32
N SER A 47 -14.37 11.61 -15.49
CA SER A 47 -15.60 11.16 -16.14
C SER A 47 -16.05 9.77 -15.69
N PHE A 48 -15.13 8.96 -15.15
CA PHE A 48 -15.43 7.60 -14.67
C PHE A 48 -14.81 7.34 -13.29
N PRO A 49 -15.25 8.06 -12.24
CA PRO A 49 -14.68 7.95 -10.91
C PRO A 49 -14.80 6.52 -10.34
N ASN A 50 -15.92 5.82 -10.58
CA ASN A 50 -16.10 4.48 -10.05
C ASN A 50 -15.20 3.45 -10.75
N ILE A 51 -15.03 3.56 -12.07
CA ILE A 51 -14.14 2.70 -12.84
C ILE A 51 -12.68 2.94 -12.48
N GLU A 52 -12.29 4.20 -12.27
CA GLU A 52 -10.95 4.57 -11.81
C GLU A 52 -10.64 3.89 -10.47
N ILE A 53 -11.54 4.00 -9.50
CA ILE A 53 -11.39 3.37 -8.17
C ILE A 53 -11.24 1.85 -8.31
N ILE A 54 -12.08 1.20 -9.12
CA ILE A 54 -12.02 -0.26 -9.33
C ILE A 54 -10.67 -0.67 -9.94
N LEU A 55 -10.22 0.04 -10.98
CA LEU A 55 -8.94 -0.24 -11.64
C LEU A 55 -7.76 -0.02 -10.70
N ARG A 56 -7.81 1.05 -9.90
CA ARG A 56 -6.81 1.36 -8.88
C ARG A 56 -6.72 0.25 -7.83
N ILE A 57 -7.85 -0.20 -7.29
CA ILE A 57 -7.91 -1.30 -6.33
C ILE A 57 -7.29 -2.57 -6.94
N ILE A 58 -7.71 -2.96 -8.15
CA ILE A 58 -7.18 -4.15 -8.83
C ILE A 58 -5.67 -4.07 -9.04
N CYS A 59 -5.13 -2.89 -9.38
CA CYS A 59 -3.70 -2.69 -9.55
C CYS A 59 -2.91 -2.81 -8.23
N ILE A 60 -3.50 -2.37 -7.12
CA ILE A 60 -2.83 -2.34 -5.80
C ILE A 60 -2.92 -3.69 -5.08
N LEU A 61 -4.03 -4.42 -5.21
CA LEU A 61 -4.26 -5.71 -4.54
C LEU A 61 -3.07 -6.69 -4.60
N PRO A 62 -2.50 -7.02 -5.78
CA PRO A 62 -1.37 -7.95 -5.84
C PRO A 62 -0.08 -7.36 -5.23
N SER A 63 0.13 -6.05 -5.36
CA SER A 63 1.29 -5.35 -4.77
C SER A 63 1.20 -5.34 -3.24
N SER A 64 0.03 -5.04 -2.69
CA SER A 64 -0.23 -5.03 -1.26
C SER A 64 -0.11 -6.42 -0.65
N ASN A 65 -0.63 -7.45 -1.32
CA ASN A 65 -0.50 -8.84 -0.86
C ASN A 65 0.96 -9.27 -0.81
N ALA A 66 1.74 -9.00 -1.87
CA ALA A 66 3.17 -9.33 -1.90
C ALA A 66 3.97 -8.57 -0.83
N SER A 67 3.65 -7.30 -0.60
CA SER A 67 4.28 -6.49 0.45
C SER A 67 3.94 -7.00 1.85
N GLY A 68 2.67 -7.35 2.08
CA GLY A 68 2.18 -7.95 3.31
C GLY A 68 2.86 -9.30 3.59
N GLU A 69 2.88 -10.21 2.61
CA GLU A 69 3.56 -11.50 2.71
C GLU A 69 5.05 -11.35 3.01
N ARG A 70 5.73 -10.42 2.34
CA ARG A 70 7.14 -10.10 2.62
C ARG A 70 7.33 -9.61 4.05
N SER A 71 6.47 -8.71 4.52
CA SER A 71 6.50 -8.16 5.88
C SER A 71 6.26 -9.24 6.94
N PHE A 72 5.25 -10.10 6.75
CA PHE A 72 4.96 -11.22 7.65
C PHE A 72 6.07 -12.28 7.62
N SER A 73 6.71 -12.50 6.47
CA SER A 73 7.85 -13.42 6.36
C SER A 73 9.06 -12.92 7.16
N VAL A 74 9.39 -11.63 7.07
CA VAL A 74 10.44 -11.01 7.87
C VAL A 74 10.11 -11.12 9.36
N LEU A 75 8.87 -10.79 9.74
CA LEU A 75 8.41 -10.87 11.11
C LEU A 75 8.48 -12.30 11.67
N LYS A 76 8.10 -13.31 10.86
CA LYS A 76 8.23 -14.73 11.21
C LYS A 76 9.68 -15.12 11.46
N ARG A 77 10.62 -14.62 10.64
CA ARG A 77 12.06 -14.85 10.83
C ARG A 77 12.58 -14.24 12.12
N ILE A 78 12.21 -13.00 12.42
CA ILE A 78 12.55 -12.30 13.67
C ILE A 78 12.01 -13.06 14.88
N LYS A 79 10.72 -13.43 14.85
CA LYS A 79 10.07 -14.19 15.91
C LYS A 79 10.73 -15.55 16.15
N ASN A 80 11.12 -16.25 15.08
CA ASN A 80 11.83 -17.52 15.21
C ASN A 80 13.24 -17.35 15.80
N TYR A 81 13.96 -16.30 15.40
CA TYR A 81 15.29 -15.98 15.94
C TYR A 81 15.26 -15.59 17.42
N LEU A 82 14.22 -14.88 17.86
CA LEU A 82 14.10 -14.29 19.20
C LEU A 82 13.12 -15.03 20.12
N ARG A 83 12.75 -16.28 19.76
CA ARG A 83 11.66 -17.08 20.36
C ARG A 83 11.75 -17.27 21.88
N SER A 84 12.92 -17.08 22.50
CA SER A 84 13.12 -17.18 23.95
C SER A 84 13.20 -15.85 24.69
N SER A 85 13.17 -14.69 24.00
CA SER A 85 13.55 -13.41 24.61
C SER A 85 12.64 -12.22 24.31
N LEU A 86 11.66 -12.33 23.41
CA LEU A 86 10.82 -11.20 23.00
C LEU A 86 9.36 -11.32 23.47
N ASP A 87 8.93 -10.31 24.20
CA ASP A 87 7.54 -10.10 24.58
C ASP A 87 6.73 -9.47 23.43
N GLN A 88 5.41 -9.62 23.46
CA GLN A 88 4.51 -9.22 22.37
C GLN A 88 4.58 -7.72 22.07
N GLU A 89 4.75 -6.87 23.09
CA GLU A 89 4.86 -5.42 22.93
C GLU A 89 6.13 -5.05 22.14
N LYS A 90 7.28 -5.62 22.52
CA LYS A 90 8.55 -5.44 21.79
C LYS A 90 8.48 -5.94 20.35
N MET A 91 7.67 -6.95 20.09
CA MET A 91 7.47 -7.48 18.74
C MET A 91 6.65 -6.52 17.88
N SER A 92 5.64 -5.87 18.46
CA SER A 92 4.87 -4.83 17.80
C SER A 92 5.77 -3.65 17.43
N ASP A 93 6.56 -3.16 18.38
CA ASP A 93 7.49 -2.03 18.15
C ASP A 93 8.50 -2.35 17.03
N LEU A 94 9.08 -3.55 17.05
CA LEU A 94 10.03 -3.97 16.02
C LEU A 94 9.37 -4.15 14.65
N SER A 95 8.09 -4.55 14.61
CA SER A 95 7.32 -4.64 13.36
C SER A 95 7.15 -3.27 12.73
N ILE A 96 6.85 -2.24 13.53
CA ILE A 96 6.74 -0.85 13.08
C ILE A 96 8.09 -0.39 12.49
N LEU A 97 9.20 -0.65 13.19
CA LEU A 97 10.54 -0.32 12.69
C LEU A 97 10.91 -1.05 11.38
N CYS A 98 10.42 -2.28 11.19
CA CYS A 98 10.65 -3.04 9.96
C CYS A 98 9.79 -2.52 8.79
N ILE A 99 8.54 -2.16 9.05
CA ILE A 99 7.64 -1.57 8.04
C ILE A 99 8.21 -0.22 7.58
N GLU A 100 8.59 0.63 8.53
CA GLU A 100 9.17 1.95 8.30
C GLU A 100 10.70 1.91 8.09
N SER A 101 11.23 0.79 7.58
CA SER A 101 12.68 0.57 7.49
C SER A 101 13.43 1.60 6.64
N GLU A 102 12.75 2.23 5.68
CA GLU A 102 13.31 3.31 4.87
C GLU A 102 13.56 4.56 5.73
N ILE A 103 12.54 4.98 6.49
CA ILE A 103 12.64 6.11 7.43
C ILE A 103 13.70 5.80 8.50
N VAL A 104 13.70 4.58 9.05
CA VAL A 104 14.64 4.15 10.08
C VAL A 104 16.10 4.22 9.60
N ARG A 105 16.37 4.04 8.31
CA ARG A 105 17.73 4.20 7.74
C ARG A 105 18.17 5.66 7.64
N GLU A 106 17.24 6.60 7.55
CA GLU A 106 17.53 8.04 7.49
C GLU A 106 17.75 8.66 8.87
N ILE A 107 17.37 7.96 9.95
CA ILE A 107 17.55 8.43 11.33
C ILE A 107 19.05 8.49 11.67
N LYS A 108 19.49 9.64 12.19
CA LYS A 108 20.82 9.80 12.79
C LYS A 108 20.91 9.07 14.13
N TRP A 109 21.54 7.90 14.11
CA TRP A 109 21.65 7.05 15.29
C TRP A 109 22.44 7.67 16.43
N GLU A 110 23.46 8.50 16.17
CA GLU A 110 24.22 9.14 17.26
C GLU A 110 23.35 10.11 18.06
N GLU A 111 22.53 10.91 17.37
CA GLU A 111 21.60 11.84 18.02
C GLU A 111 20.52 11.08 18.82
N LEU A 112 20.00 9.99 18.26
CA LEU A 112 19.01 9.14 18.92
C LEU A 112 19.57 8.49 20.20
N VAL A 113 20.78 7.92 20.14
CA VAL A 113 21.43 7.27 21.29
C VAL A 113 21.70 8.29 22.39
N ASN A 114 22.20 9.48 22.04
CA ASN A 114 22.44 10.56 23.00
C ASN A 114 21.12 11.03 23.65
N LYS A 115 20.07 11.21 22.85
CA LYS A 115 18.74 11.55 23.37
C LYS A 115 18.23 10.46 24.33
N PHE A 116 18.38 9.19 23.97
CA PHE A 116 17.95 8.08 24.83
C PHE A 116 18.73 8.04 26.16
N ALA A 117 20.04 8.29 26.11
CA ALA A 117 20.89 8.39 27.29
C ALA A 117 20.46 9.53 28.23
N THR A 118 20.18 10.72 27.69
CA THR A 118 19.72 11.87 28.50
C THR A 118 18.34 11.64 29.13
N VAL A 119 17.43 10.94 28.45
CA VAL A 119 16.10 10.58 28.98
C VAL A 119 16.22 9.54 30.09
N LYS A 120 17.09 8.54 29.93
CA LYS A 120 17.31 7.48 30.93
C LYS A 120 17.97 8.00 32.20
N LEU A 121 18.88 8.98 32.09
CA LEU A 121 19.50 9.68 33.22
C LEU A 121 18.52 10.55 34.02
N ARG A 122 17.41 10.97 33.42
CA ARG A 122 16.38 11.80 34.09
C ARG A 122 15.33 10.99 34.87
N LYS A 123 15.29 9.66 34.71
CA LYS A 123 14.50 8.79 35.60
C LYS A 123 15.34 8.46 36.84
N LYS A 124 15.16 9.26 37.89
CA LYS A 124 15.62 8.96 39.25
C LYS A 124 14.45 8.42 40.06
#